data_AF-A0A350XYH8-F1
#
_entry.id   AF-A0A350XYH8-F1
#
_cell.length_a   1.000
_cell.length_b   1.000
_cell.length_c   1.000
_cell.angle_alpha   90.00
_cell.angle_beta   90.00
_cell.angle_gamma   90.00
#
_symmetry.space_group_name_H-M   'P 1'
#
loop_
_entity.id
_entity.type
_entity.pdbx_description
1 polymer ?
#
loop_
_entity_poly.entity_id
_entity_poly.type
_entity_poly.pdbx_seq_one_letter_code
_entity_poly.pdbx_strand_id
1 'polypeptide(L)'
;MENNAVTAPLDKKTVLKNLIEKGKANGKLTTHDIDQAILDIDLELEDLDKLYETIENQNIELVDDLSNVDLDDVDFDMDMPKSTELATEDVDDKNQGADDPVKVYLKEIGRIPLLTAEEEIDLAMRINDNDAAAKKRLAEANLRLVVSIAKRYVGRGMHFLDLIQEGNLGL
;
A
#
# COMPACT_ATOMS: atom_id res chain seq x y z
N MET A 1 -13.80 -36.40 -24.51
CA MET A 1 -12.71 -35.69 -25.22
C MET A 1 -12.73 -34.28 -24.67
N GLU A 2 -11.98 -34.06 -23.59
CA GLU A 2 -11.92 -32.76 -22.91
C GLU A 2 -11.04 -31.81 -23.70
N ASN A 3 -11.58 -30.61 -23.94
CA ASN A 3 -10.96 -29.55 -24.71
C ASN A 3 -9.78 -28.98 -23.94
N ASN A 4 -8.59 -29.24 -24.44
CA ASN A 4 -7.34 -28.65 -24.00
C ASN A 4 -7.28 -27.18 -24.46
N ALA A 5 -7.74 -26.25 -23.64
CA ALA A 5 -7.54 -24.82 -23.86
C ALA A 5 -6.09 -24.46 -23.51
N VAL A 6 -5.22 -24.60 -24.51
CA VAL A 6 -3.85 -24.08 -24.48
C VAL A 6 -3.94 -22.56 -24.36
N THR A 7 -3.55 -22.03 -23.20
CA THR A 7 -3.39 -20.59 -22.96
C THR A 7 -2.29 -20.05 -23.87
N ALA A 8 -2.70 -19.37 -24.95
CA ALA A 8 -1.78 -18.68 -25.85
C ALA A 8 -1.11 -17.51 -25.11
N PRO A 9 0.15 -17.18 -25.40
CA PRO A 9 0.79 -15.97 -24.87
C PRO A 9 -0.01 -14.76 -25.33
N LEU A 10 -0.47 -13.92 -24.39
CA LEU A 10 -1.28 -12.75 -24.71
C LEU A 10 -0.47 -11.80 -25.60
N ASP A 11 -0.99 -11.48 -26.79
CA ASP A 11 -0.37 -10.56 -27.73
C ASP A 11 -0.34 -9.14 -27.15
N LYS A 12 0.79 -8.41 -27.27
CA LYS A 12 1.03 -7.09 -26.65
C LYS A 12 -0.12 -6.11 -26.92
N LYS A 13 -0.64 -6.11 -28.15
CA LYS A 13 -1.76 -5.28 -28.58
C LYS A 13 -3.08 -5.59 -27.86
N THR A 14 -3.28 -6.85 -27.49
CA THR A 14 -4.52 -7.31 -26.85
C THR A 14 -4.58 -6.86 -25.40
N VAL A 15 -3.46 -6.97 -24.67
CA VAL A 15 -3.36 -6.51 -23.27
C VAL A 15 -3.55 -5.00 -23.18
N LEU A 16 -2.85 -4.23 -24.03
CA LEU A 16 -2.97 -2.77 -24.04
C LEU A 16 -4.39 -2.32 -24.37
N LYS A 17 -5.06 -3.00 -25.32
CA LYS A 17 -6.44 -2.72 -25.68
C LYS A 17 -7.40 -3.02 -24.53
N ASN A 18 -7.24 -4.16 -23.86
CA ASN A 18 -8.06 -4.52 -22.70
C ASN A 18 -7.87 -3.54 -21.54
N LEU A 19 -6.63 -3.10 -21.31
CA LEU A 19 -6.28 -2.11 -20.29
C LEU A 19 -6.98 -0.77 -20.56
N ILE A 20 -6.91 -0.28 -21.80
CA ILE A 20 -7.59 0.96 -22.21
C ILE A 20 -9.12 0.81 -22.16
N GLU A 21 -9.67 -0.34 -22.55
CA GLU A 21 -11.12 -0.61 -22.46
C GLU A 21 -11.58 -0.62 -20.99
N LYS A 22 -10.80 -1.21 -20.08
CA LYS A 22 -11.04 -1.18 -18.63
C LYS A 22 -11.01 0.25 -18.08
N GLY A 23 -9.99 1.03 -18.46
CA GLY A 23 -9.88 2.45 -18.09
C GLY A 23 -11.02 3.30 -18.61
N LYS A 24 -11.46 3.07 -19.86
CA LYS A 24 -12.62 3.74 -20.46
C LYS A 24 -13.94 3.38 -19.79
N ALA A 25 -14.14 2.11 -19.46
CA ALA A 25 -15.38 1.64 -18.83
C ALA A 25 -15.58 2.25 -17.44
N ASN A 26 -14.48 2.38 -16.68
CA ASN A 26 -14.51 2.88 -15.31
C ASN A 26 -14.19 4.38 -15.19
N GLY A 27 -13.72 5.02 -16.27
CA GLY A 27 -13.21 6.40 -16.27
C GLY A 27 -11.90 6.58 -15.49
N LYS A 28 -11.37 5.49 -14.91
CA LYS A 28 -10.16 5.46 -14.11
C LYS A 28 -9.36 4.19 -14.37
N LEU A 29 -8.04 4.28 -14.26
CA LEU A 29 -7.11 3.16 -14.37
C LEU A 29 -6.20 3.15 -13.14
N THR A 30 -5.92 1.98 -12.56
CA THR A 30 -5.05 1.91 -11.39
C THR A 30 -3.58 1.82 -11.76
N THR A 31 -2.69 2.31 -10.89
CA THR A 31 -1.23 2.11 -11.05
C THR A 31 -0.89 0.62 -11.15
N HIS A 32 -1.58 -0.22 -10.36
CA HIS A 32 -1.44 -1.68 -10.40
C HIS A 32 -1.83 -2.27 -11.76
N ASP A 33 -2.89 -1.77 -12.40
CA ASP A 33 -3.30 -2.23 -13.73
C ASP A 33 -2.22 -1.98 -14.78
N ILE A 34 -1.47 -0.88 -14.66
CA ILE A 34 -0.32 -0.58 -15.53
C ILE A 34 0.84 -1.53 -15.20
N ASP A 35 1.17 -1.72 -13.93
CA ASP A 35 2.26 -2.59 -13.49
C ASP A 35 2.04 -4.06 -13.91
N GLN A 36 0.80 -4.56 -13.80
CA GLN A 36 0.44 -5.89 -14.28
C GLN A 36 0.61 -6.01 -15.79
N ALA A 37 0.21 -4.99 -16.54
CA ALA A 37 0.46 -4.98 -17.97
C ALA A 37 1.97 -5.04 -18.26
N ILE A 38 2.81 -4.30 -17.50
CA ILE A 38 4.27 -4.33 -17.67
C ILE A 38 4.83 -5.73 -17.45
N LEU A 39 4.39 -6.41 -16.39
CA LEU A 39 4.82 -7.77 -16.05
C LEU A 39 4.34 -8.82 -17.07
N ASP A 40 3.13 -8.65 -17.62
CA ASP A 40 2.52 -9.64 -18.52
C ASP A 40 3.09 -9.62 -19.94
N ILE A 41 3.50 -8.45 -20.44
CA ILE A 41 3.91 -8.28 -21.85
C ILE A 41 5.30 -7.69 -22.07
N ASP A 42 6.11 -7.54 -21.02
CA ASP A 42 7.46 -6.97 -21.10
C ASP A 42 7.42 -5.64 -21.88
N LEU A 43 6.66 -4.68 -21.31
CA LEU A 43 6.46 -3.35 -21.89
C LEU A 43 7.78 -2.59 -21.90
N GLU A 44 8.16 -2.11 -23.09
CA GLU A 44 9.30 -1.22 -23.25
C GLU A 44 8.89 0.22 -22.94
N LEU A 45 9.87 1.08 -22.61
CA LEU A 45 9.64 2.50 -22.26
C LEU A 45 8.85 3.25 -23.36
N GLU A 46 9.09 2.94 -24.63
CA GLU A 46 8.40 3.59 -25.76
C GLU A 46 6.90 3.24 -25.83
N ASP A 47 6.53 2.04 -25.37
CA ASP A 47 5.14 1.59 -25.36
C ASP A 47 4.39 2.11 -24.12
N LEU A 48 5.11 2.32 -23.01
CA LEU A 48 4.61 2.95 -21.80
C LEU A 48 4.25 4.42 -22.04
N ASP A 49 5.11 5.17 -22.74
CA ASP A 49 4.83 6.56 -23.10
C ASP A 49 3.56 6.68 -23.96
N LYS A 50 3.38 5.79 -24.95
CA LYS A 50 2.17 5.72 -25.78
C LYS A 50 0.92 5.38 -24.96
N LEU A 51 1.07 4.53 -23.93
CA LEU A 51 -0.01 4.18 -23.03
C LEU A 51 -0.45 5.41 -22.22
N TYR A 52 0.48 6.13 -21.60
CA TYR A 52 0.19 7.36 -20.86
C TYR A 52 -0.45 8.43 -21.73
N GLU A 53 0.07 8.64 -22.95
CA GLU A 53 -0.51 9.58 -23.91
C GLU A 53 -1.94 9.18 -24.30
N THR A 54 -2.22 7.88 -24.43
CA THR A 54 -3.56 7.38 -24.76
C THR A 54 -4.53 7.53 -23.58
N ILE A 55 -4.07 7.34 -22.36
CA ILE A 55 -4.84 7.53 -21.12
C ILE A 55 -5.23 9.01 -20.97
N GLU A 56 -4.28 9.92 -21.17
CA GLU A 56 -4.50 11.37 -21.09
C GLU A 56 -5.46 11.86 -22.19
N ASN A 57 -5.23 11.45 -23.44
CA ASN A 57 -6.11 11.79 -24.58
C ASN A 57 -7.54 11.25 -24.43
N GLN A 58 -7.73 10.19 -23.64
CA GLN A 58 -9.04 9.59 -23.38
C GLN A 58 -9.65 10.05 -22.05
N ASN A 59 -9.01 11.01 -21.37
CA ASN A 59 -9.45 11.59 -20.11
C ASN A 59 -9.71 10.51 -19.03
N ILE A 60 -8.86 9.49 -19.00
CA ILE A 60 -8.90 8.41 -18.01
C ILE A 60 -8.07 8.87 -16.80
N GLU A 61 -8.67 8.91 -15.62
CA GLU A 61 -7.99 9.32 -14.40
C GLU A 61 -7.08 8.19 -13.89
N LEU A 62 -5.80 8.48 -13.67
CA LEU A 62 -4.89 7.55 -13.01
C LEU A 62 -5.10 7.63 -11.51
N VAL A 63 -5.65 6.57 -10.95
CA VAL A 63 -5.96 6.47 -9.53
C VAL A 63 -5.00 5.47 -8.92
N ASP A 64 -4.46 5.78 -7.76
CA ASP A 64 -3.62 4.81 -7.08
C ASP A 64 -4.49 3.74 -6.42
N ASP A 65 -4.20 2.45 -6.63
CA ASP A 65 -5.05 1.35 -6.09
C ASP A 65 -5.12 1.38 -4.55
N LEU A 66 -4.17 2.08 -3.93
CA LEU A 66 -4.14 2.40 -2.51
C LEU A 66 -5.34 3.25 -2.03
N SER A 67 -6.12 3.86 -2.93
CA SER A 67 -7.38 4.52 -2.55
C SER A 67 -8.48 3.53 -2.15
N ASN A 68 -8.34 2.24 -2.48
CA ASN A 68 -9.27 1.17 -2.10
C ASN A 68 -8.82 0.38 -0.86
N VAL A 69 -7.71 0.76 -0.22
CA VAL A 69 -7.45 0.25 1.13
C VAL A 69 -8.50 0.90 2.03
N ASP A 70 -9.44 0.10 2.53
CA ASP A 70 -10.38 0.52 3.58
C ASP A 70 -9.56 0.85 4.84
N LEU A 71 -8.99 2.06 4.87
CA LEU A 71 -8.21 2.60 5.99
C LEU A 71 -9.07 2.80 7.24
N ASP A 72 -10.40 2.75 7.08
CA ASP A 72 -11.40 2.85 8.14
C ASP A 72 -11.41 1.60 9.05
N ASP A 73 -10.98 0.43 8.54
CA ASP A 73 -10.85 -0.81 9.34
C ASP A 73 -9.54 -0.88 10.15
N VAL A 74 -8.59 0.04 9.87
CA VAL A 74 -7.30 0.08 10.58
C VAL A 74 -7.44 0.99 11.81
N ASP A 75 -8.15 0.49 12.81
CA ASP A 75 -8.26 1.10 14.13
C ASP A 75 -6.99 0.80 14.94
N PHE A 76 -6.15 1.82 15.13
CA PHE A 76 -4.96 1.73 15.97
C PHE A 76 -5.25 2.04 17.45
N ASP A 77 -6.45 2.54 17.76
CA ASP A 77 -6.85 3.00 19.09
C ASP A 77 -7.42 1.88 19.98
N MET A 78 -7.47 0.63 19.52
CA MET A 78 -7.79 -0.50 20.39
C MET A 78 -6.53 -1.01 21.10
N ASP A 79 -6.51 -0.80 22.42
CA ASP A 79 -5.78 -1.64 23.38
C ASP A 79 -5.87 -3.10 22.92
N MET A 80 -4.77 -3.63 22.37
CA MET A 80 -4.70 -5.04 22.01
C MET A 80 -4.70 -5.84 23.32
N PRO A 81 -5.77 -6.59 23.65
CA PRO A 81 -5.74 -7.40 24.85
C PRO A 81 -4.63 -8.43 24.67
N LYS A 82 -3.70 -8.48 25.64
CA LYS A 82 -2.74 -9.57 25.76
C LYS A 82 -3.52 -10.88 25.78
N SER A 83 -3.32 -11.69 24.74
CA SER A 83 -3.64 -13.11 24.67
C SER A 83 -5.09 -13.48 25.01
N THR A 84 -5.96 -13.48 24.00
CA THR A 84 -7.00 -14.51 23.84
C THR A 84 -7.38 -14.61 22.37
N GLU A 85 -7.33 -15.84 21.85
CA GLU A 85 -7.86 -16.26 20.56
C GLU A 85 -9.22 -15.59 20.29
N LEU A 86 -9.34 -14.79 19.23
CA LEU A 86 -10.62 -14.41 18.67
C LEU A 86 -10.50 -14.29 17.15
N ALA A 87 -11.09 -15.30 16.52
CA ALA A 87 -11.87 -15.25 15.29
C ALA A 87 -11.37 -14.28 14.21
N THR A 88 -10.62 -14.86 13.28
CA THR A 88 -10.74 -14.52 11.86
C THR A 88 -12.21 -14.66 11.46
N GLU A 89 -12.95 -13.56 11.46
CA GLU A 89 -14.16 -13.49 10.63
C GLU A 89 -13.72 -13.21 9.19
N ASP A 90 -14.25 -14.05 8.30
CA ASP A 90 -13.87 -14.23 6.92
C ASP A 90 -13.98 -12.92 6.11
N VAL A 91 -12.84 -12.31 5.80
CA VAL A 91 -12.72 -11.50 4.60
C VAL A 91 -12.36 -12.46 3.47
N ASP A 92 -13.39 -13.06 2.88
CA ASP A 92 -13.30 -13.79 1.61
C ASP A 92 -12.94 -12.77 0.51
N ASP A 93 -11.66 -12.41 0.42
CA ASP A 93 -11.13 -11.72 -0.74
C ASP A 93 -10.18 -12.67 -1.47
N LYS A 94 -10.75 -13.37 -2.44
CA LYS A 94 -10.02 -14.15 -3.44
C LYS A 94 -9.28 -13.20 -4.37
N ASN A 95 -8.23 -12.57 -3.88
CA ASN A 95 -7.19 -12.02 -4.71
C ASN A 95 -5.84 -12.55 -4.23
N GLN A 96 -5.48 -13.73 -4.73
CA GLN A 96 -4.12 -14.25 -4.65
C GLN A 96 -3.24 -13.41 -5.58
N GLY A 97 -2.79 -12.25 -5.09
CA GLY A 97 -1.83 -11.38 -5.74
C GLY A 97 -1.09 -10.64 -4.65
N ALA A 98 0.25 -10.70 -4.68
CA ALA A 98 1.23 -10.07 -3.79
C ALA A 98 0.67 -9.21 -2.63
N ASP A 99 0.98 -9.59 -1.38
CA ASP A 99 0.59 -8.83 -0.18
C ASP A 99 0.83 -7.31 -0.40
N ASP A 100 -0.25 -6.53 -0.42
CA ASP A 100 -0.23 -5.08 -0.57
C ASP A 100 0.83 -4.48 0.38
N PRO A 101 1.85 -3.77 -0.14
CA PRO A 101 2.93 -3.21 0.66
C PRO A 101 2.46 -2.36 1.83
N VAL A 102 1.33 -1.65 1.67
CA VAL A 102 0.71 -0.87 2.76
C VAL A 102 0.18 -1.82 3.84
N LYS A 103 -0.56 -2.87 3.47
CA LYS A 103 -1.10 -3.85 4.43
C LYS A 103 0.02 -4.56 5.19
N VAL A 104 1.10 -4.94 4.50
CA VAL A 104 2.29 -5.53 5.13
C VAL A 104 2.87 -4.57 6.17
N TYR A 105 3.09 -3.31 5.77
CA TYR A 105 3.64 -2.28 6.64
C TYR A 105 2.76 -2.02 7.88
N LEU A 106 1.44 -1.86 7.70
CA LEU A 106 0.50 -1.64 8.81
C LEU A 106 0.49 -2.82 9.80
N LYS A 107 0.58 -4.05 9.29
CA LYS A 107 0.68 -5.27 10.10
C LYS A 107 2.00 -5.34 10.88
N GLU A 108 3.10 -4.89 10.29
CA GLU A 108 4.41 -4.86 10.96
C GLU A 108 4.45 -3.86 12.11
N ILE A 109 4.02 -2.62 11.89
CA ILE A 109 4.01 -1.59 12.95
C ILE A 109 2.94 -1.87 14.02
N GLY A 110 1.87 -2.60 13.67
CA GLY A 110 0.86 -3.07 14.60
C GLY A 110 1.37 -4.11 15.62
N ARG A 111 2.50 -4.78 15.34
CA ARG A 111 3.15 -5.71 16.27
C ARG A 111 4.01 -5.02 17.32
N ILE A 112 4.40 -3.76 17.09
CA ILE A 112 5.24 -3.01 18.01
C ILE A 112 4.39 -2.55 19.19
N PRO A 113 4.73 -2.92 20.45
CA PRO A 113 3.95 -2.52 21.60
C PRO A 113 4.11 -1.02 21.87
N LEU A 114 3.00 -0.40 22.30
CA LEU A 114 2.98 0.98 22.75
C LEU A 114 3.89 1.16 23.98
N LEU A 115 4.42 2.37 24.13
CA LEU A 115 5.19 2.75 25.31
C LEU A 115 4.26 3.31 26.37
N THR A 116 4.58 3.01 27.62
CA THR A 116 4.07 3.73 28.78
C THR A 116 4.81 5.04 28.96
N ALA A 117 4.21 6.00 29.67
CA ALA A 117 4.85 7.27 29.96
C ALA A 117 6.19 7.12 30.70
N GLU A 118 6.33 6.11 31.57
CA GLU A 118 7.59 5.84 32.27
C GLU A 118 8.68 5.32 31.32
N GLU A 119 8.31 4.43 30.39
CA GLU A 119 9.24 3.93 29.36
C GLU A 119 9.68 5.04 28.40
N GLU A 120 8.79 5.96 28.03
CA GLU A 120 9.16 7.12 27.21
C GLU A 120 10.19 8.01 27.92
N ILE A 121 10.02 8.25 29.22
CA ILE A 121 10.97 9.03 30.02
C ILE A 121 12.33 8.31 30.10
N ASP A 122 12.36 7.00 30.34
CA ASP A 122 13.61 6.21 30.34
C ASP A 122 14.34 6.29 29.00
N LEU A 123 13.61 6.07 27.90
CA LEU A 123 14.17 6.15 26.55
C LEU A 123 14.70 7.57 26.26
N ALA A 124 13.98 8.62 26.65
CA ALA A 124 14.43 10.00 26.47
C ALA A 124 15.73 10.30 27.23
N MET A 125 15.87 9.82 28.47
CA MET A 125 17.11 9.94 29.23
C MET A 125 18.27 9.22 28.55
N ARG A 126 18.05 7.99 28.07
CA ARG A 126 19.08 7.21 27.38
C ARG A 126 19.47 7.80 26.02
N ILE A 127 18.52 8.41 25.31
CA ILE A 127 18.80 9.16 24.07
C ILE A 127 19.71 10.34 24.35
N ASN A 128 19.52 11.05 25.47
CA ASN A 128 20.43 12.13 25.89
C ASN A 128 21.86 11.61 26.14
N ASP A 129 21.99 10.35 26.55
CA ASP A 129 23.28 9.65 26.69
C ASP A 129 23.80 9.05 25.36
N ASN A 130 23.22 9.44 24.22
CA ASN A 130 23.52 8.97 22.86
C ASN A 130 23.26 7.47 22.61
N ASP A 131 22.30 6.88 23.33
CA ASP A 131 21.86 5.50 23.06
C ASP A 131 21.02 5.42 21.77
N ALA A 132 21.64 4.93 20.70
CA ALA A 132 20.98 4.74 19.41
C ALA A 132 19.84 3.71 19.44
N ALA A 133 19.93 2.70 20.33
CA ALA A 133 18.87 1.70 20.46
C ALA A 133 17.63 2.31 21.14
N ALA A 134 17.84 3.19 22.12
CA ALA A 134 16.75 3.94 22.74
C ALA A 134 16.05 4.86 21.72
N LYS A 135 16.83 5.58 20.89
CA LYS A 135 16.27 6.40 19.80
C LYS A 135 15.42 5.59 18.84
N LYS A 136 15.95 4.44 18.39
CA LYS A 136 15.24 3.53 17.48
C LYS A 136 13.94 3.03 18.10
N ARG A 137 13.96 2.58 19.36
CA ARG A 137 12.78 2.06 20.06
C ARG A 137 11.68 3.12 20.20
N LEU A 138 12.07 4.36 20.52
CA LEU A 138 11.15 5.49 20.64
C LEU A 138 10.52 5.82 19.28
N ALA A 139 11.31 5.87 18.21
CA ALA A 139 10.80 6.09 16.85
C ALA A 139 9.83 4.97 16.41
N GLU A 140 10.21 3.71 16.62
CA GLU A 140 9.38 2.53 16.30
C GLU A 140 8.01 2.55 17.00
N ALA A 141 7.97 2.97 18.27
CA ALA A 141 6.72 3.10 19.01
C ALA A 141 5.77 4.16 18.44
N ASN A 142 6.33 5.16 17.75
CA ASN A 142 5.60 6.30 17.19
C ASN A 142 5.22 6.11 15.71
N LEU A 143 5.55 4.98 15.07
CA LEU A 143 5.20 4.73 13.67
C LEU A 143 3.68 4.75 13.41
N ARG A 144 2.87 4.35 14.39
CA ARG A 144 1.40 4.42 14.28
C ARG A 144 0.88 5.85 14.24
N LEU A 145 1.53 6.76 14.97
CA LEU A 145 1.21 8.19 14.96
C LEU A 145 1.50 8.80 13.58
N VAL A 146 2.61 8.40 12.95
CA VAL A 146 2.91 8.82 11.57
C VAL A 146 1.78 8.45 10.63
N VAL A 147 1.31 7.20 10.70
CA VAL A 147 0.19 6.72 9.87
C VAL A 147 -1.10 7.50 10.15
N SER A 148 -1.45 7.76 11.41
CA SER A 148 -2.68 8.49 11.76
C SER A 148 -2.66 9.94 11.29
N ILE A 149 -1.48 10.58 11.25
CA ILE A 149 -1.29 11.91 10.66
C ILE A 149 -1.37 11.81 9.14
N ALA A 150 -0.64 10.88 8.51
CA ALA A 150 -0.60 10.69 7.06
C ALA A 150 -1.99 10.42 6.46
N LYS A 151 -2.86 9.66 7.16
CA LYS A 151 -4.26 9.42 6.75
C LYS A 151 -5.01 10.72 6.45
N ARG A 152 -4.75 11.81 7.19
CA ARG A 152 -5.41 13.11 6.98
C ARG A 152 -5.01 13.81 5.69
N TYR A 153 -3.93 13.37 5.04
CA TYR A 153 -3.35 13.94 3.83
C TYR A 153 -3.55 13.09 2.57
N VAL A 154 -4.18 11.92 2.71
CA VAL A 154 -4.60 11.08 1.57
C VAL A 154 -5.54 11.87 0.64
N GLY A 155 -5.42 11.63 -0.67
CA GLY A 155 -6.26 12.28 -1.68
C GLY A 155 -5.85 13.72 -2.05
N ARG A 156 -4.69 14.19 -1.58
CA ARG A 156 -4.13 15.52 -1.95
C ARG A 156 -3.04 15.47 -3.02
N GLY A 157 -2.99 14.38 -3.81
CA GLY A 157 -2.06 14.22 -4.93
C GLY A 157 -0.69 13.64 -4.57
N MET A 158 -0.52 13.07 -3.38
CA MET A 158 0.67 12.31 -2.97
C MET A 158 0.25 10.92 -2.50
N HIS A 159 1.05 9.90 -2.85
CA HIS A 159 0.78 8.52 -2.48
C HIS A 159 0.85 8.32 -0.96
N PHE A 160 0.04 7.41 -0.44
CA PHE A 160 -0.05 7.19 1.01
C PHE A 160 1.26 6.68 1.61
N LEU A 161 1.97 5.80 0.89
CA LEU A 161 3.30 5.33 1.30
C LEU A 161 4.30 6.49 1.37
N ASP A 162 4.29 7.41 0.41
CA ASP A 162 5.20 8.56 0.42
C ASP A 162 4.93 9.46 1.63
N LEU A 163 3.66 9.71 1.95
CA LEU A 163 3.28 10.46 3.16
C LEU A 163 3.79 9.80 4.45
N ILE A 164 3.73 8.47 4.52
CA ILE A 164 4.27 7.71 5.66
C ILE A 164 5.79 7.81 5.71
N GLN A 165 6.47 7.67 4.57
CA GLN A 165 7.93 7.70 4.51
C GLN A 165 8.49 9.07 4.91
N GLU A 166 7.87 10.16 4.44
CA GLU A 166 8.23 11.52 4.86
C GLU A 166 8.02 11.72 6.37
N GLY A 167 6.93 11.19 6.92
CA GLY A 167 6.68 11.25 8.36
C GLY A 167 7.68 10.43 9.18
N ASN A 168 8.04 9.24 8.71
CA ASN A 168 9.05 8.38 9.35
C ASN A 168 10.45 9.02 9.35
N LEU A 169 10.79 9.77 8.29
CA LEU A 169 12.05 10.53 8.21
C LEU A 169 12.12 11.66 9.25
N GLY A 170 10.96 12.18 9.67
CA GLY A 170 10.85 13.23 10.68
C GLY A 170 11.04 12.77 12.13
N LEU A 171 11.03 11.45 12.40
CA LEU A 171 11.26 10.86 13.73
C LEU A 171 12.76 10.67 14.03
#